data_AF-A0A8S4SHV3-F1
#
_entry.id   AF-A0A8S4SHV3-F1
#
_cell.length_a   1.000
_cell.length_b   1.000
_cell.length_c   1.000
_cell.angle_alpha   90.00
_cell.angle_beta   90.00
_cell.angle_gamma   90.00
#
_symmetry.space_group_name_H-M   'P 1'
#
loop_
_entity.id
_entity.type
_entity.pdbx_description
1 polymer ?
#
loop_
_entity_poly.entity_id
_entity_poly.type
_entity_poly.pdbx_seq_one_letter_code
_entity_poly.pdbx_strand_id
1 'polypeptide(L)'
;MAKLTDFKQWKFRSPPNYAELPIDENPNYNEPVAVKNAVFSKVPTEPLTGKLHLVCVSDEVLLDILDLDPKVAETEQFVDFLAGKYSPEGCLSVSHRYGGYQFGFWADQLGDGRAHILGEYVNSKGESWQPQLKGSGETPYSRFGDGRAVLRSSIREMVASEACHHLGIPTTRAAGLVVSDEHKVWRDKTYSGMARQERAAVVLRVARAWYRLGSFEILLKRKEPRLAAALADFVIKHHFPHIDANDDDKYVKWYSEVAHKNLDMVAAWQGLGFTHGVLNTDNISILGVTIDYGPYGFLEHYYEHYVPNSSDDMGRYAFNKQPEILLWNLAKFAEAIDPILSEKDKGKIKEILATLEGYVRNKVLKTYITKLGLEEIQDGDDALVKDLLEMMQITTSDFTCTFRQLSEVDIAQLQDPEKMELKWSLAKVGKAKDWLKWVHKYTDRLQKENVKEDTRRQRMFRVNPLYVPRNWILQEAIADAEKNDFHKVRLLLDIFKDPYTMHEEAEKLGYSSQPPTWAYGLKLSCSS
;
A
#
# COMPACT_ATOMS: atom_id res chain seq x y z
N MET A 1 4.61 -11.71 -27.08
CA MET A 1 4.42 -10.59 -28.03
C MET A 1 5.58 -9.62 -27.86
N ALA A 2 6.02 -8.96 -28.94
CA ALA A 2 7.02 -7.90 -28.84
C ALA A 2 6.43 -6.72 -28.04
N LYS A 3 7.24 -6.12 -27.16
CA LYS A 3 6.85 -4.94 -26.37
C LYS A 3 6.82 -3.72 -27.29
N LEU A 4 5.88 -2.81 -27.04
CA LEU A 4 5.70 -1.62 -27.86
C LEU A 4 6.80 -0.61 -27.56
N THR A 5 7.56 -0.23 -28.59
CA THR A 5 8.58 0.84 -28.53
C THR A 5 8.05 2.18 -29.00
N ASP A 6 6.94 2.20 -29.75
CA ASP A 6 6.23 3.41 -30.17
C ASP A 6 4.98 3.58 -29.30
N PHE A 7 5.03 4.53 -28.37
CA PHE A 7 3.94 4.77 -27.41
C PHE A 7 2.61 5.13 -28.08
N LYS A 8 2.61 5.64 -29.33
CA LYS A 8 1.36 5.98 -30.05
C LYS A 8 0.54 4.76 -30.43
N GLN A 9 1.15 3.57 -30.44
CA GLN A 9 0.45 2.31 -30.72
C GLN A 9 -0.21 1.74 -29.46
N TRP A 10 0.15 2.25 -28.29
CA TRP A 10 -0.45 1.87 -27.03
C TRP A 10 -1.83 2.52 -26.88
N LYS A 11 -2.85 1.71 -26.63
CA LYS A 11 -4.24 2.16 -26.60
C LYS A 11 -5.05 1.47 -25.53
N PHE A 12 -6.04 2.18 -25.02
CA PHE A 12 -7.01 1.62 -24.09
C PHE A 12 -8.05 0.78 -24.82
N ARG A 13 -8.64 -0.16 -24.10
CA ARG A 13 -9.90 -0.78 -24.50
C ARG A 13 -10.95 0.32 -24.62
N SER A 14 -11.72 0.30 -25.71
CA SER A 14 -12.81 1.25 -25.96
C SER A 14 -14.10 0.50 -26.33
N PRO A 15 -15.19 0.60 -25.53
CA PRO A 15 -15.24 1.26 -24.23
C PRO A 15 -14.51 0.44 -23.13
N PRO A 16 -13.98 1.09 -22.08
CA PRO A 16 -13.49 0.37 -20.90
C PRO A 16 -14.64 -0.28 -20.12
N ASN A 17 -14.40 -1.36 -19.36
CA ASN A 17 -15.49 -2.04 -18.64
C ASN A 17 -16.28 -1.09 -17.72
N TYR A 18 -15.61 -0.17 -17.02
CA TYR A 18 -16.29 0.74 -16.09
C TYR A 18 -17.29 1.70 -16.78
N ALA A 19 -17.30 1.79 -18.11
CA ALA A 19 -18.34 2.49 -18.85
C ALA A 19 -19.72 1.80 -18.77
N GLU A 20 -19.79 0.55 -18.31
CA GLU A 20 -21.05 -0.13 -17.95
C GLU A 20 -21.72 0.50 -16.71
N LEU A 21 -20.96 1.21 -15.88
CA LEU A 21 -21.47 1.85 -14.67
C LEU A 21 -21.92 3.29 -14.96
N PRO A 22 -22.89 3.85 -14.22
CA PRO A 22 -23.32 5.22 -14.42
C PRO A 22 -22.19 6.25 -14.24
N ILE A 23 -21.95 7.04 -15.29
CA ILE A 23 -20.98 8.14 -15.34
C ILE A 23 -21.75 9.46 -15.43
N ASP A 24 -21.42 10.38 -14.52
CA ASP A 24 -21.89 11.75 -14.51
C ASP A 24 -21.01 12.60 -15.45
N GLU A 25 -21.59 13.26 -16.45
CA GLU A 25 -20.84 14.00 -17.50
C GLU A 25 -20.27 15.36 -17.03
N ASN A 26 -20.50 15.74 -15.76
CA ASN A 26 -20.28 17.07 -15.15
C ASN A 26 -19.38 18.04 -15.97
N PRO A 27 -19.98 18.99 -16.72
CA PRO A 27 -19.21 19.96 -17.50
C PRO A 27 -18.43 20.95 -16.62
N ASN A 28 -18.85 21.17 -15.38
CA ASN A 28 -18.15 21.99 -14.38
C ASN A 28 -17.28 21.10 -13.49
N TYR A 29 -16.37 20.37 -14.11
CA TYR A 29 -15.58 19.32 -13.43
C TYR A 29 -14.71 19.84 -12.28
N ASN A 30 -14.38 21.13 -12.26
CA ASN A 30 -13.55 21.77 -11.22
C ASN A 30 -14.39 22.42 -10.09
N GLU A 31 -15.72 22.35 -10.15
CA GLU A 31 -16.59 22.81 -9.08
C GLU A 31 -16.94 21.64 -8.15
N PRO A 32 -16.60 21.70 -6.84
CA PRO A 32 -16.97 20.66 -5.89
C PRO A 32 -18.49 20.53 -5.77
N VAL A 33 -19.03 19.35 -6.10
CA VAL A 33 -20.47 19.09 -6.09
C VAL A 33 -20.83 17.76 -5.43
N ALA A 34 -21.99 17.70 -4.79
CA ALA A 34 -22.55 16.47 -4.24
C ALA A 34 -23.17 15.61 -5.37
N VAL A 35 -22.34 14.81 -6.03
CA VAL A 35 -22.73 13.87 -7.09
C VAL A 35 -23.69 12.82 -6.54
N LYS A 36 -24.69 12.45 -7.35
CA LYS A 36 -25.73 11.45 -7.01
C LYS A 36 -26.01 10.53 -8.19
N ASN A 37 -26.49 9.31 -7.91
CA ASN A 37 -26.88 8.33 -8.92
C ASN A 37 -25.78 7.98 -9.95
N ALA A 38 -24.50 8.20 -9.60
CA ALA A 38 -23.35 7.88 -10.43
C ALA A 38 -22.26 7.19 -9.60
N VAL A 39 -21.43 6.36 -10.26
CA VAL A 39 -20.21 5.79 -9.67
C VAL A 39 -19.02 6.67 -9.99
N PHE A 40 -18.99 7.23 -11.19
CA PHE A 40 -17.90 8.07 -11.65
C PHE A 40 -18.42 9.42 -12.13
N SER A 41 -17.56 10.44 -12.10
CA SER A 41 -17.74 11.63 -12.95
C SER A 41 -16.68 11.62 -14.04
N LYS A 42 -17.08 11.95 -15.26
CA LYS A 42 -16.18 12.18 -16.38
C LYS A 42 -15.44 13.48 -16.13
N VAL A 43 -14.11 13.44 -16.22
CA VAL A 43 -13.26 14.59 -15.92
C VAL A 43 -12.06 14.61 -16.85
N PRO A 44 -11.70 15.75 -17.45
CA PRO A 44 -10.42 15.88 -18.15
C PRO A 44 -9.27 15.96 -17.13
N THR A 45 -8.06 15.62 -17.57
CA THR A 45 -6.85 15.94 -16.81
C THR A 45 -6.49 17.41 -17.00
N GLU A 46 -5.87 18.00 -15.98
CA GLU A 46 -5.23 19.31 -16.05
C GLU A 46 -3.71 19.12 -16.07
N PRO A 47 -3.04 19.30 -17.21
CA PRO A 47 -1.64 18.95 -17.33
C PRO A 47 -0.72 19.71 -16.37
N LEU A 48 0.42 19.11 -16.00
CA LEU A 48 1.52 19.90 -15.45
C LEU A 48 2.01 20.92 -16.48
N THR A 49 2.51 22.05 -15.99
CA THR A 49 3.00 23.16 -16.82
C THR A 49 4.49 23.35 -16.59
N GLY A 50 5.17 24.10 -17.48
CA GLY A 50 6.60 24.37 -17.35
C GLY A 50 7.50 23.21 -17.83
N LYS A 51 8.76 23.23 -17.40
CA LYS A 51 9.76 22.21 -17.72
C LYS A 51 9.52 20.95 -16.91
N LEU A 52 9.26 19.86 -17.62
CA LEU A 52 8.98 18.55 -17.04
C LEU A 52 10.27 17.72 -16.93
N HIS A 53 10.39 16.98 -15.84
CA HIS A 53 11.45 16.00 -15.63
C HIS A 53 10.85 14.65 -15.27
N LEU A 54 11.28 13.61 -15.99
CA LEU A 54 11.02 12.24 -15.59
C LEU A 54 11.91 11.88 -14.40
N VAL A 55 11.30 11.67 -13.24
CA VAL A 55 12.01 11.29 -12.02
C VAL A 55 12.47 9.84 -12.15
N CYS A 56 11.54 8.93 -12.39
CA CYS A 56 11.79 7.50 -12.51
C CYS A 56 10.61 6.76 -13.19
N VAL A 57 10.86 5.52 -13.58
CA VAL A 57 9.87 4.53 -14.04
C VAL A 57 10.11 3.20 -13.36
N SER A 58 9.09 2.35 -13.30
CA SER A 58 9.23 0.93 -12.95
C SER A 58 9.27 0.11 -14.23
N ASP A 59 10.45 -0.39 -14.60
CA ASP A 59 10.63 -1.18 -15.83
C ASP A 59 9.73 -2.41 -15.84
N GLU A 60 9.53 -3.07 -14.69
CA GLU A 60 8.65 -4.22 -14.58
C GLU A 60 7.18 -3.86 -14.83
N VAL A 61 6.70 -2.70 -14.35
CA VAL A 61 5.33 -2.29 -14.63
C VAL A 61 5.17 -1.94 -16.12
N LEU A 62 6.14 -1.26 -16.71
CA LEU A 62 6.12 -0.97 -18.15
C LEU A 62 6.10 -2.28 -18.96
N LEU A 63 7.02 -3.19 -18.67
CA LEU A 63 7.18 -4.45 -19.39
C LEU A 63 6.02 -5.40 -19.12
N ASP A 64 5.75 -5.76 -17.88
CA ASP A 64 4.90 -6.91 -17.53
C ASP A 64 3.42 -6.59 -17.38
N ILE A 65 3.09 -5.32 -17.17
CA ILE A 65 1.70 -4.85 -17.02
C ILE A 65 1.26 -4.03 -18.24
N LEU A 66 2.06 -3.09 -18.72
CA LEU A 66 1.66 -2.18 -19.80
C LEU A 66 2.12 -2.60 -21.19
N ASP A 67 2.92 -3.68 -21.31
CA ASP A 67 3.57 -4.15 -22.54
C ASP A 67 4.39 -3.09 -23.30
N LEU A 68 4.96 -2.14 -22.56
CA LEU A 68 5.80 -1.08 -23.08
C LEU A 68 7.28 -1.44 -22.90
N ASP A 69 8.09 -1.22 -23.94
CA ASP A 69 9.54 -1.26 -23.81
C ASP A 69 9.99 -0.06 -22.98
N PRO A 70 10.87 -0.20 -21.96
CA PRO A 70 11.32 0.91 -21.12
C PRO A 70 11.86 2.12 -21.89
N LYS A 71 12.35 1.95 -23.13
CA LYS A 71 12.76 3.06 -24.01
C LYS A 71 11.66 4.06 -24.30
N VAL A 72 10.37 3.70 -24.17
CA VAL A 72 9.29 4.69 -24.31
C VAL A 72 9.40 5.82 -23.29
N ALA A 73 10.03 5.56 -22.14
CA ALA A 73 10.26 6.57 -21.10
C ALA A 73 11.17 7.71 -21.57
N GLU A 74 11.96 7.51 -22.63
CA GLU A 74 12.82 8.52 -23.25
C GLU A 74 12.05 9.43 -24.24
N THR A 75 10.79 9.11 -24.54
CA THR A 75 9.99 9.87 -25.50
C THR A 75 9.23 11.01 -24.83
N GLU A 76 9.11 12.14 -25.54
CA GLU A 76 8.30 13.27 -25.10
C GLU A 76 6.82 12.88 -24.90
N GLN A 77 6.30 11.98 -25.74
CA GLN A 77 4.91 11.52 -25.67
C GLN A 77 4.59 10.77 -24.37
N PHE A 78 5.51 9.94 -23.87
CA PHE A 78 5.32 9.25 -22.60
C PHE A 78 5.39 10.24 -21.42
N VAL A 79 6.30 11.20 -21.46
CA VAL A 79 6.38 12.25 -20.43
C VAL A 79 5.12 13.13 -20.45
N ASP A 80 4.63 13.51 -21.64
CA ASP A 80 3.37 14.23 -21.82
C ASP A 80 2.17 13.43 -21.32
N PHE A 81 2.16 12.10 -21.50
CA PHE A 81 1.13 11.22 -20.94
C PHE A 81 1.15 11.24 -19.41
N LEU A 82 2.32 11.04 -18.79
CA LEU A 82 2.47 11.11 -17.34
C LEU A 82 2.06 12.48 -16.79
N ALA A 83 2.36 13.55 -17.52
CA ALA A 83 1.99 14.91 -17.13
C ALA A 83 0.51 15.24 -17.35
N GLY A 84 -0.28 14.31 -17.91
CA GLY A 84 -1.71 14.49 -18.20
C GLY A 84 -2.00 15.30 -19.46
N LYS A 85 -1.01 15.57 -20.31
CA LYS A 85 -1.11 16.35 -21.56
C LYS A 85 -1.51 15.52 -22.76
N TYR A 86 -1.11 14.25 -22.81
CA TYR A 86 -1.44 13.34 -23.90
C TYR A 86 -2.44 12.27 -23.45
N SER A 87 -3.47 12.04 -24.26
CA SER A 87 -4.45 10.97 -24.07
C SER A 87 -4.32 9.94 -25.19
N PRO A 88 -3.91 8.70 -24.88
CA PRO A 88 -3.91 7.59 -25.83
C PRO A 88 -5.30 7.30 -26.41
N GLU A 89 -5.35 6.62 -27.55
CA GLU A 89 -6.62 6.20 -28.16
C GLU A 89 -7.44 5.35 -27.17
N GLY A 90 -8.76 5.57 -27.14
CA GLY A 90 -9.68 4.86 -26.25
C GLY A 90 -9.77 5.43 -24.83
N CYS A 91 -9.04 6.51 -24.51
CA CYS A 91 -9.10 7.20 -23.22
C CYS A 91 -10.53 7.63 -22.87
N LEU A 92 -10.97 7.29 -21.65
CA LEU A 92 -12.20 7.77 -21.03
C LEU A 92 -11.87 8.16 -19.59
N SER A 93 -11.38 9.37 -19.41
CA SER A 93 -10.92 9.87 -18.12
C SER A 93 -12.09 10.11 -17.15
N VAL A 94 -12.02 9.49 -15.98
CA VAL A 94 -13.03 9.57 -14.92
C VAL A 94 -12.40 9.66 -13.52
N SER A 95 -13.15 10.21 -12.58
CA SER A 95 -12.83 10.20 -11.15
C SER A 95 -13.91 9.47 -10.39
N HIS A 96 -13.51 8.62 -9.44
CA HIS A 96 -14.40 7.77 -8.68
C HIS A 96 -15.09 8.54 -7.55
N ARG A 97 -16.41 8.44 -7.48
CA ARG A 97 -17.21 8.87 -6.33
C ARG A 97 -17.16 7.80 -5.23
N TYR A 98 -16.75 8.19 -4.04
CA TYR A 98 -16.89 7.37 -2.84
C TYR A 98 -17.12 8.26 -1.63
N GLY A 99 -17.44 7.64 -0.50
CA GLY A 99 -17.48 8.28 0.82
C GLY A 99 -16.57 7.51 1.75
N GLY A 100 -16.62 7.78 3.04
CA GLY A 100 -15.82 7.02 3.99
C GLY A 100 -16.00 7.45 5.43
N TYR A 101 -15.66 6.55 6.33
CA TYR A 101 -15.42 6.84 7.73
C TYR A 101 -13.96 7.23 7.93
N GLN A 102 -13.72 8.52 8.18
CA GLN A 102 -12.41 9.05 8.49
C GLN A 102 -12.24 9.13 10.00
N PHE A 103 -11.21 8.47 10.54
CA PHE A 103 -10.98 8.36 11.99
C PHE A 103 -12.19 7.84 12.79
N GLY A 104 -13.04 7.02 12.16
CA GLY A 104 -14.26 6.46 12.77
C GLY A 104 -15.52 7.32 12.62
N PHE A 105 -15.40 8.52 12.04
CA PHE A 105 -16.52 9.42 11.79
C PHE A 105 -16.88 9.46 10.31
N TRP A 106 -18.18 9.47 10.00
CA TRP A 106 -18.63 9.59 8.62
C TRP A 106 -18.25 10.97 8.04
N ALA A 107 -17.49 10.97 6.94
CA ALA A 107 -16.94 12.18 6.31
C ALA A 107 -17.74 12.68 5.11
N ASP A 108 -18.97 12.17 4.91
CA ASP A 108 -19.80 12.41 3.73
C ASP A 108 -19.09 12.03 2.43
N GLN A 109 -19.40 12.72 1.34
CA GLN A 109 -18.85 12.45 0.02
C GLN A 109 -17.38 12.88 -0.03
N LEU A 110 -16.56 11.90 -0.38
CA LEU A 110 -15.15 12.05 -0.73
C LEU A 110 -15.06 11.90 -2.26
N GLY A 111 -14.24 10.97 -2.73
CA GLY A 111 -13.99 10.74 -4.14
C GLY A 111 -12.53 11.00 -4.50
N ASP A 112 -12.18 10.67 -5.73
CA ASP A 112 -10.85 10.87 -6.29
C ASP A 112 -10.59 12.37 -6.50
N GLY A 113 -10.33 13.11 -5.42
CA GLY A 113 -10.18 14.58 -5.44
C GLY A 113 -8.95 15.14 -6.15
N ARG A 114 -8.11 14.28 -6.71
CA ARG A 114 -6.88 14.62 -7.44
C ARG A 114 -6.37 13.45 -8.28
N ALA A 115 -7.25 12.52 -8.62
CA ALA A 115 -6.87 11.29 -9.30
C ALA A 115 -7.82 11.00 -10.46
N HIS A 116 -7.25 10.58 -11.58
CA HIS A 116 -7.96 10.41 -12.84
C HIS A 116 -7.67 9.01 -13.39
N ILE A 117 -8.67 8.14 -13.40
CA ILE A 117 -8.60 6.85 -14.09
C ILE A 117 -8.73 7.15 -15.58
N LEU A 118 -7.70 6.83 -16.36
CA LEU A 118 -7.64 7.26 -17.77
C LEU A 118 -8.36 6.32 -18.73
N GLY A 119 -8.46 5.05 -18.36
CA GLY A 119 -8.87 4.00 -19.28
C GLY A 119 -8.72 2.63 -18.66
N GLU A 120 -9.01 1.61 -19.46
CA GLU A 120 -8.73 0.22 -19.14
C GLU A 120 -7.78 -0.35 -20.20
N TYR A 121 -6.57 -0.72 -19.78
CA TYR A 121 -5.60 -1.38 -20.64
C TYR A 121 -5.72 -2.90 -20.47
N VAL A 122 -5.74 -3.64 -21.59
CA VAL A 122 -5.71 -5.11 -21.57
C VAL A 122 -4.36 -5.55 -22.08
N ASN A 123 -3.57 -6.14 -21.20
CA ASN A 123 -2.22 -6.54 -21.55
C ASN A 123 -2.20 -7.80 -22.42
N SER A 124 -1.02 -8.17 -22.89
CA SER A 124 -0.78 -9.36 -23.72
C SER A 124 -1.10 -10.70 -23.04
N LYS A 125 -1.31 -10.70 -21.71
CA LYS A 125 -1.77 -11.86 -20.91
C LYS A 125 -3.30 -11.91 -20.79
N GLY A 126 -4.03 -10.97 -21.38
CA GLY A 126 -5.49 -10.84 -21.26
C GLY A 126 -5.95 -10.21 -19.93
N GLU A 127 -5.02 -9.62 -19.17
CA GLU A 127 -5.32 -9.00 -17.89
C GLU A 127 -5.75 -7.54 -18.08
N SER A 128 -6.89 -7.16 -17.52
CA SER A 128 -7.33 -5.76 -17.42
C SER A 128 -6.59 -4.98 -16.31
N TRP A 129 -6.14 -3.77 -16.63
CA TRP A 129 -5.49 -2.84 -15.71
C TRP A 129 -6.02 -1.42 -15.93
N GLN A 130 -6.14 -0.65 -14.85
CA GLN A 130 -6.63 0.73 -14.84
C GLN A 130 -5.51 1.70 -14.46
N PRO A 131 -4.82 2.30 -15.44
CA PRO A 131 -3.90 3.40 -15.22
C PRO A 131 -4.61 4.62 -14.62
N GLN A 132 -4.06 5.16 -13.54
CA GLN A 132 -4.59 6.33 -12.83
C GLN A 132 -3.48 7.35 -12.59
N LEU A 133 -3.68 8.59 -13.03
CA LEU A 133 -2.77 9.71 -12.71
C LEU A 133 -3.22 10.36 -11.41
N LYS A 134 -2.31 10.49 -10.44
CA LYS A 134 -2.54 11.20 -9.17
C LYS A 134 -1.73 12.49 -9.15
N GLY A 135 -2.42 13.62 -8.91
CA GLY A 135 -1.88 14.97 -9.00
C GLY A 135 -2.18 15.69 -10.32
N SER A 136 -3.03 15.10 -11.17
CA SER A 136 -3.32 15.56 -12.53
C SER A 136 -4.52 16.49 -12.65
N GLY A 137 -4.92 17.21 -11.59
CA GLY A 137 -5.91 18.29 -11.68
C GLY A 137 -7.06 18.19 -10.68
N GLU A 138 -7.86 19.26 -10.65
CA GLU A 138 -9.09 19.31 -9.87
C GLU A 138 -10.20 18.44 -10.46
N THR A 139 -11.14 18.06 -9.59
CA THR A 139 -12.26 17.17 -9.89
C THR A 139 -13.47 17.62 -9.05
N PRO A 140 -14.68 17.09 -9.29
CA PRO A 140 -15.85 17.38 -8.46
C PRO A 140 -15.68 16.96 -6.99
N TYR A 141 -14.63 16.19 -6.70
CA TYR A 141 -14.31 15.59 -5.40
C TYR A 141 -13.14 16.30 -4.70
N SER A 142 -12.56 17.34 -5.29
CA SER A 142 -11.38 18.04 -4.75
C SER A 142 -11.65 18.77 -3.43
N ARG A 143 -12.92 19.04 -3.10
CA ARG A 143 -13.35 19.78 -1.90
C ARG A 143 -12.63 21.13 -1.81
N PHE A 144 -11.64 21.25 -0.94
CA PHE A 144 -10.84 22.47 -0.74
C PHE A 144 -9.40 22.32 -1.22
N GLY A 145 -9.06 21.17 -1.83
CA GLY A 145 -7.73 20.89 -2.37
C GLY A 145 -7.61 21.35 -3.82
N ASP A 146 -6.36 21.56 -4.27
CA ASP A 146 -6.01 22.09 -5.59
C ASP A 146 -5.85 21.01 -6.68
N GLY A 147 -6.27 19.77 -6.42
CA GLY A 147 -6.12 18.69 -7.39
C GLY A 147 -4.68 18.22 -7.65
N ARG A 148 -3.68 18.74 -6.93
CA ARG A 148 -2.26 18.43 -7.15
C ARG A 148 -1.67 17.51 -6.08
N ALA A 149 -0.59 16.84 -6.49
CA ALA A 149 0.33 16.14 -5.60
C ALA A 149 1.71 16.80 -5.70
N VAL A 150 2.53 16.67 -4.66
CA VAL A 150 3.91 17.20 -4.65
C VAL A 150 4.95 16.12 -4.87
N LEU A 151 6.16 16.53 -5.24
CA LEU A 151 7.28 15.61 -5.50
C LEU A 151 7.53 14.63 -4.34
N ARG A 152 7.58 15.12 -3.10
CA ARG A 152 7.86 14.27 -1.93
C ARG A 152 6.81 13.18 -1.69
N SER A 153 5.51 13.49 -1.84
CA SER A 153 4.43 12.51 -1.63
C SER A 153 4.42 11.49 -2.76
N SER A 154 4.68 11.96 -3.99
CA SER A 154 4.73 11.12 -5.18
C SER A 154 5.93 10.16 -5.18
N ILE A 155 7.13 10.59 -4.72
CA ILE A 155 8.28 9.69 -4.51
C ILE A 155 7.95 8.61 -3.48
N ARG A 156 7.34 8.99 -2.36
CA ARG A 156 6.97 8.03 -1.30
C ARG A 156 6.00 6.98 -1.81
N GLU A 157 5.01 7.38 -2.59
CA GLU A 157 4.03 6.46 -3.18
C GLU A 157 4.67 5.56 -4.24
N MET A 158 5.48 6.11 -5.14
CA MET A 158 6.23 5.34 -6.15
C MET A 158 7.09 4.25 -5.50
N VAL A 159 7.94 4.62 -4.53
CA VAL A 159 8.86 3.67 -3.89
C VAL A 159 8.11 2.65 -3.03
N ALA A 160 7.07 3.07 -2.30
CA ALA A 160 6.31 2.15 -1.43
C ALA A 160 5.51 1.12 -2.22
N SER A 161 4.87 1.53 -3.31
CA SER A 161 4.12 0.63 -4.18
C SER A 161 5.00 -0.51 -4.67
N GLU A 162 6.16 -0.19 -5.22
CA GLU A 162 7.05 -1.21 -5.77
C GLU A 162 7.75 -2.00 -4.66
N ALA A 163 8.19 -1.37 -3.57
CA ALA A 163 8.76 -2.09 -2.43
C ALA A 163 7.76 -3.06 -1.79
N CYS A 164 6.50 -2.66 -1.58
CA CYS A 164 5.47 -3.55 -1.08
C CYS A 164 5.24 -4.75 -2.02
N HIS A 165 5.27 -4.53 -3.34
CA HIS A 165 5.12 -5.62 -4.31
C HIS A 165 6.21 -6.69 -4.13
N HIS A 166 7.48 -6.29 -4.09
CA HIS A 166 8.61 -7.22 -3.94
C HIS A 166 8.77 -7.79 -2.53
N LEU A 167 8.26 -7.09 -1.51
CA LEU A 167 8.11 -7.64 -0.15
C LEU A 167 6.95 -8.66 -0.03
N GLY A 168 6.19 -8.88 -1.10
CA GLY A 168 5.05 -9.82 -1.12
C GLY A 168 3.78 -9.28 -0.47
N ILE A 169 3.69 -7.96 -0.22
CA ILE A 169 2.46 -7.30 0.24
C ILE A 169 1.57 -7.03 -0.99
N PRO A 170 0.32 -7.51 -1.03
CA PRO A 170 -0.63 -7.14 -2.07
C PRO A 170 -0.79 -5.61 -2.14
N THR A 171 -0.59 -5.02 -3.32
CA THR A 171 -0.53 -3.56 -3.47
C THR A 171 -0.86 -3.10 -4.89
N THR A 172 -1.27 -1.84 -5.02
CA THR A 172 -1.26 -1.10 -6.29
C THR A 172 0.18 -0.85 -6.76
N ARG A 173 0.39 -0.87 -8.07
CA ARG A 173 1.70 -0.65 -8.69
C ARG A 173 1.88 0.81 -9.11
N ALA A 174 3.12 1.24 -9.29
CA ALA A 174 3.46 2.57 -9.79
C ALA A 174 4.40 2.48 -11.00
N ALA A 175 3.98 3.06 -12.13
CA ALA A 175 4.67 2.91 -13.41
C ALA A 175 5.68 4.02 -13.69
N GLY A 176 5.40 5.26 -13.26
CA GLY A 176 6.24 6.40 -13.56
C GLY A 176 5.89 7.64 -12.77
N LEU A 177 6.86 8.55 -12.67
CA LEU A 177 6.75 9.80 -11.91
C LEU A 177 7.37 10.96 -12.70
N VAL A 178 6.58 12.01 -12.92
CA VAL A 178 7.02 13.26 -13.54
C VAL A 178 6.85 14.43 -12.58
N VAL A 179 7.76 15.41 -12.65
CA VAL A 179 7.74 16.63 -11.84
C VAL A 179 7.96 17.86 -12.71
N SER A 180 7.37 18.99 -12.30
CA SER A 180 7.59 20.30 -12.91
C SER A 180 8.57 21.16 -12.09
N ASP A 181 9.42 21.94 -12.75
CA ASP A 181 10.25 22.97 -12.08
C ASP A 181 9.41 24.18 -11.63
N GLU A 182 8.49 24.66 -12.48
CA GLU A 182 7.78 25.92 -12.31
C GLU A 182 6.38 25.78 -11.71
N HIS A 183 5.69 24.66 -11.94
CA HIS A 183 4.37 24.43 -11.36
C HIS A 183 4.52 24.10 -9.88
N LYS A 184 4.22 25.08 -9.01
CA LYS A 184 4.34 24.95 -7.57
C LYS A 184 2.98 25.09 -6.88
N VAL A 185 2.81 24.36 -5.79
CA VAL A 185 1.60 24.37 -4.98
C VAL A 185 1.94 24.59 -3.51
N TRP A 186 1.02 25.21 -2.77
CA TRP A 186 1.21 25.50 -1.35
C TRP A 186 0.88 24.26 -0.52
N ARG A 187 1.82 23.87 0.35
CA ARG A 187 1.61 22.80 1.32
C ARG A 187 2.15 23.20 2.67
N ASP A 188 1.41 22.86 3.70
CA ASP A 188 1.90 22.83 5.07
C ASP A 188 2.25 21.39 5.41
N LYS A 189 3.54 21.04 5.37
CA LYS A 189 4.01 19.66 5.56
C LYS A 189 3.70 19.14 6.96
N THR A 190 3.58 20.00 7.97
CA THR A 190 3.44 19.58 9.38
C THR A 190 2.19 20.13 10.05
N TYR A 191 1.24 20.67 9.28
CA TYR A 191 0.03 21.34 9.80
C TYR A 191 0.35 22.40 10.88
N SER A 192 1.45 23.12 10.67
CA SER A 192 2.01 24.11 11.60
C SER A 192 1.50 25.54 11.37
N GLY A 193 0.69 25.75 10.34
CA GLY A 193 0.35 27.06 9.79
C GLY A 193 1.42 27.64 8.85
N MET A 194 2.57 26.98 8.70
CA MET A 194 3.70 27.47 7.89
C MET A 194 3.74 26.79 6.52
N ALA A 195 2.86 27.23 5.62
CA ALA A 195 2.82 26.73 4.25
C ALA A 195 4.07 27.16 3.45
N ARG A 196 4.59 26.26 2.63
CA ARG A 196 5.67 26.53 1.66
C ARG A 196 5.25 26.09 0.27
N GLN A 197 5.84 26.69 -0.76
CA GLN A 197 5.68 26.22 -2.12
C GLN A 197 6.50 24.94 -2.32
N GLU A 198 5.84 23.89 -2.79
CA GLU A 198 6.44 22.62 -3.19
C GLU A 198 6.15 22.37 -4.67
N ARG A 199 7.05 21.66 -5.35
CA ARG A 199 6.91 21.35 -6.79
C ARG A 199 5.79 20.34 -7.00
N ALA A 200 4.90 20.63 -7.95
CA ALA A 200 3.85 19.73 -8.37
C ALA A 200 4.44 18.55 -9.15
N ALA A 201 3.92 17.36 -8.87
CA ALA A 201 4.31 16.12 -9.50
C ALA A 201 3.08 15.26 -9.79
N VAL A 202 3.22 14.35 -10.74
CA VAL A 202 2.19 13.35 -11.07
C VAL A 202 2.82 11.96 -11.03
N VAL A 203 2.21 11.06 -10.26
CA VAL A 203 2.54 9.63 -10.26
C VAL A 203 1.49 8.86 -11.06
N LEU A 204 1.96 8.02 -11.96
CA LEU A 204 1.14 7.05 -12.68
C LEU A 204 1.04 5.77 -11.84
N ARG A 205 -0.14 5.56 -11.27
CA ARG A 205 -0.50 4.35 -10.54
C ARG A 205 -1.20 3.37 -11.48
N VAL A 206 -1.10 2.08 -11.19
CA VAL A 206 -1.75 1.02 -11.97
C VAL A 206 -2.33 -0.03 -11.02
N ALA A 207 -3.59 -0.37 -11.21
CA ALA A 207 -4.29 -1.37 -10.42
C ALA A 207 -5.30 -2.13 -11.28
N ARG A 208 -5.74 -3.31 -10.82
CA ARG A 208 -6.84 -4.05 -11.49
C ARG A 208 -8.16 -3.27 -11.42
N ALA A 209 -8.38 -2.58 -10.30
CA ALA A 209 -9.50 -1.66 -10.07
C ALA A 209 -9.24 -0.75 -8.87
N TRP A 210 -9.99 0.35 -8.77
CA TRP A 210 -9.88 1.36 -7.71
C TRP A 210 -11.06 1.36 -6.72
N TYR A 211 -11.79 0.24 -6.62
CA TYR A 211 -12.94 0.11 -5.72
C TYR A 211 -12.54 -0.03 -4.25
N ARG A 212 -13.23 0.72 -3.39
CA ARG A 212 -12.96 0.87 -1.95
C ARG A 212 -14.18 0.39 -1.15
N LEU A 213 -14.04 0.10 0.13
CA LEU A 213 -15.22 -0.12 0.99
C LEU A 213 -16.13 1.13 0.97
N GLY A 214 -15.51 2.30 1.02
CA GLY A 214 -16.17 3.61 0.89
C GLY A 214 -16.99 3.81 -0.39
N SER A 215 -16.73 3.04 -1.46
CA SER A 215 -17.53 3.06 -2.70
C SER A 215 -18.95 2.55 -2.49
N PHE A 216 -19.16 1.65 -1.53
CA PHE A 216 -20.49 1.14 -1.17
C PHE A 216 -21.12 1.96 -0.04
N GLU A 217 -20.31 2.45 0.89
CA GLU A 217 -20.81 3.27 2.01
C GLU A 217 -21.50 4.54 1.55
N ILE A 218 -21.00 5.21 0.51
CA ILE A 218 -21.68 6.38 -0.05
C ILE A 218 -23.06 6.03 -0.61
N LEU A 219 -23.20 4.87 -1.26
CA LEU A 219 -24.46 4.42 -1.86
C LEU A 219 -25.49 4.08 -0.76
N LEU A 220 -25.05 3.46 0.34
CA LEU A 220 -25.88 3.28 1.52
C LEU A 220 -26.36 4.65 2.06
N LYS A 221 -25.44 5.59 2.27
CA LYS A 221 -25.74 6.90 2.89
C LYS A 221 -26.63 7.77 1.99
N ARG A 222 -26.57 7.58 0.68
CA ARG A 222 -27.40 8.26 -0.31
C ARG A 222 -28.69 7.51 -0.63
N LYS A 223 -28.91 6.34 -0.02
CA LYS A 223 -30.08 5.47 -0.23
C LYS A 223 -30.23 5.03 -1.69
N GLU A 224 -29.13 4.58 -2.29
CA GLU A 224 -29.01 4.18 -3.70
C GLU A 224 -28.83 2.63 -3.85
N PRO A 225 -29.72 1.77 -3.32
CA PRO A 225 -29.49 0.32 -3.26
C PRO A 225 -29.44 -0.36 -4.65
N ARG A 226 -30.16 0.18 -5.65
CA ARG A 226 -30.08 -0.34 -7.02
C ARG A 226 -28.70 -0.13 -7.62
N LEU A 227 -28.09 1.03 -7.36
CA LEU A 227 -26.73 1.32 -7.80
C LEU A 227 -25.71 0.49 -7.03
N ALA A 228 -25.93 0.24 -5.74
CA ALA A 228 -25.09 -0.66 -4.95
C ALA A 228 -25.11 -2.10 -5.49
N ALA A 229 -26.28 -2.62 -5.87
CA ALA A 229 -26.40 -3.94 -6.49
C ALA A 229 -25.68 -3.99 -7.84
N ALA A 230 -25.91 -2.99 -8.71
CA ALA A 230 -25.24 -2.90 -10.01
C ALA A 230 -23.71 -2.82 -9.87
N LEU A 231 -23.20 -2.05 -8.90
CA LEU A 231 -21.77 -1.97 -8.61
C LEU A 231 -21.22 -3.31 -8.08
N ALA A 232 -21.93 -3.97 -7.17
CA ALA A 232 -21.51 -5.28 -6.64
C ALA A 232 -21.45 -6.34 -7.76
N ASP A 233 -22.50 -6.43 -8.58
CA ASP A 233 -22.56 -7.36 -9.72
C ASP A 233 -21.44 -7.08 -10.73
N PHE A 234 -21.18 -5.81 -11.04
CA PHE A 234 -20.07 -5.41 -11.90
C PHE A 234 -18.72 -5.84 -11.32
N VAL A 235 -18.48 -5.55 -10.04
CA VAL A 235 -17.22 -5.89 -9.37
C VAL A 235 -17.01 -7.41 -9.35
N ILE A 236 -18.06 -8.19 -9.05
CA ILE A 236 -17.99 -9.65 -9.06
C ILE A 236 -17.65 -10.15 -10.47
N LYS A 237 -18.40 -9.71 -11.49
CA LYS A 237 -18.21 -10.12 -12.89
C LYS A 237 -16.78 -9.87 -13.39
N HIS A 238 -16.20 -8.72 -13.10
CA HIS A 238 -14.92 -8.30 -13.69
C HIS A 238 -13.70 -8.56 -12.81
N HIS A 239 -13.86 -8.68 -11.50
CA HIS A 239 -12.74 -8.78 -10.55
C HIS A 239 -12.79 -10.02 -9.65
N PHE A 240 -13.91 -10.75 -9.61
CA PHE A 240 -14.06 -12.04 -8.93
C PHE A 240 -14.75 -13.08 -9.85
N PRO A 241 -14.25 -13.30 -11.09
CA PRO A 241 -14.97 -14.08 -12.11
C PRO A 241 -15.11 -15.57 -11.78
N HIS A 242 -14.42 -16.07 -10.75
CA HIS A 242 -14.58 -17.44 -10.23
C HIS A 242 -15.81 -17.59 -9.32
N ILE A 243 -16.47 -16.50 -8.94
CA ILE A 243 -17.77 -16.51 -8.28
C ILE A 243 -18.84 -16.46 -9.37
N ASP A 244 -19.68 -17.51 -9.48
CA ASP A 244 -20.75 -17.54 -10.48
C ASP A 244 -21.78 -16.44 -10.18
N ALA A 245 -22.06 -15.60 -11.17
CA ALA A 245 -23.02 -14.51 -11.06
C ALA A 245 -24.46 -14.99 -10.82
N ASN A 246 -24.73 -16.27 -11.07
CA ASN A 246 -26.03 -16.93 -10.85
C ASN A 246 -26.12 -17.66 -9.51
N ASP A 247 -25.05 -17.72 -8.72
CA ASP A 247 -25.11 -18.33 -7.39
C ASP A 247 -26.01 -17.53 -6.45
N ASP A 248 -26.93 -18.22 -5.79
CA ASP A 248 -27.84 -17.63 -4.78
C ASP A 248 -27.09 -16.94 -3.64
N ASP A 249 -25.83 -17.31 -3.36
CA ASP A 249 -25.00 -16.75 -2.30
C ASP A 249 -23.74 -16.02 -2.82
N LYS A 250 -23.75 -15.54 -4.07
CA LYS A 250 -22.61 -14.80 -4.67
C LYS A 250 -22.12 -13.63 -3.82
N TYR A 251 -23.01 -12.87 -3.19
CA TYR A 251 -22.62 -11.74 -2.34
C TYR A 251 -21.96 -12.19 -1.04
N VAL A 252 -22.35 -13.35 -0.51
CA VAL A 252 -21.71 -13.95 0.67
C VAL A 252 -20.30 -14.43 0.32
N LYS A 253 -20.14 -15.13 -0.81
CA LYS A 253 -18.83 -15.56 -1.31
C LYS A 253 -17.91 -14.37 -1.56
N TRP A 254 -18.44 -13.33 -2.19
CA TRP A 254 -17.71 -12.09 -2.45
C TRP A 254 -17.31 -11.39 -1.15
N TYR A 255 -18.24 -11.17 -0.22
CA TYR A 255 -17.91 -10.58 1.09
C TYR A 255 -16.82 -11.38 1.81
N SER A 256 -16.95 -12.71 1.86
CA SER A 256 -15.96 -13.60 2.46
C SER A 256 -14.58 -13.38 1.85
N GLU A 257 -14.46 -13.34 0.52
CA GLU A 257 -13.18 -13.17 -0.14
C GLU A 257 -12.59 -11.77 0.08
N VAL A 258 -13.40 -10.71 0.01
CA VAL A 258 -12.97 -9.33 0.32
C VAL A 258 -12.43 -9.24 1.75
N ALA A 259 -13.13 -9.86 2.71
CA ALA A 259 -12.72 -9.89 4.11
C ALA A 259 -11.38 -10.62 4.29
N HIS A 260 -11.28 -11.86 3.83
CA HIS A 260 -10.07 -12.66 4.04
C HIS A 260 -8.84 -12.09 3.31
N LYS A 261 -8.99 -11.54 2.10
CA LYS A 261 -7.88 -10.86 1.39
C LYS A 261 -7.37 -9.65 2.16
N ASN A 262 -8.25 -8.82 2.71
CA ASN A 262 -7.85 -7.66 3.52
C ASN A 262 -7.19 -8.08 4.85
N LEU A 263 -7.66 -9.18 5.47
CA LEU A 263 -7.04 -9.72 6.68
C LEU A 263 -5.67 -10.38 6.42
N ASP A 264 -5.49 -11.02 5.26
CA ASP A 264 -4.19 -11.54 4.83
C ASP A 264 -3.21 -10.39 4.56
N MET A 265 -3.67 -9.31 3.91
CA MET A 265 -2.88 -8.11 3.66
C MET A 265 -2.42 -7.45 4.97
N VAL A 266 -3.32 -7.20 5.93
CA VAL A 266 -2.94 -6.59 7.21
C VAL A 266 -2.02 -7.51 8.02
N ALA A 267 -2.17 -8.84 7.92
CA ALA A 267 -1.22 -9.77 8.55
C ALA A 267 0.19 -9.64 7.94
N ALA A 268 0.30 -9.50 6.62
CA ALA A 268 1.58 -9.21 5.97
C ALA A 268 2.19 -7.87 6.45
N TRP A 269 1.37 -6.83 6.63
CA TRP A 269 1.82 -5.57 7.20
C TRP A 269 2.39 -5.74 8.60
N GLN A 270 1.74 -6.53 9.47
CA GLN A 270 2.25 -6.82 10.81
C GLN A 270 3.61 -7.54 10.76
N GLY A 271 3.74 -8.58 9.94
CA GLY A 271 5.00 -9.33 9.82
C GLY A 271 6.18 -8.52 9.28
N LEU A 272 5.91 -7.49 8.48
CA LEU A 272 6.93 -6.62 7.87
C LEU A 272 7.10 -5.28 8.59
N GLY A 273 6.34 -5.02 9.67
CA GLY A 273 6.42 -3.78 10.42
C GLY A 273 5.90 -2.57 9.63
N PHE A 274 4.99 -2.77 8.68
CA PHE A 274 4.38 -1.68 7.91
C PHE A 274 3.18 -1.10 8.67
N THR A 275 3.17 0.22 8.84
CA THR A 275 2.03 0.98 9.35
C THR A 275 1.52 1.93 8.29
N HIS A 276 0.27 1.76 7.86
CA HIS A 276 -0.34 2.57 6.80
C HIS A 276 -0.59 4.03 7.24
N GLY A 277 -0.95 4.24 8.51
CA GLY A 277 -1.17 5.56 9.10
C GLY A 277 -2.52 6.24 8.81
N VAL A 278 -3.33 5.74 7.87
CA VAL A 278 -4.65 6.30 7.50
C VAL A 278 -5.62 5.20 7.04
N LEU A 279 -6.00 4.30 7.95
CA LEU A 279 -6.90 3.17 7.65
C LEU A 279 -8.39 3.56 7.74
N ASN A 280 -8.74 4.66 7.06
CA ASN A 280 -10.12 5.01 6.80
C ASN A 280 -10.76 3.99 5.85
N THR A 281 -12.09 3.83 5.86
CA THR A 281 -12.79 2.87 4.98
C THR A 281 -12.67 3.22 3.50
N ASP A 282 -12.45 4.50 3.16
CA ASP A 282 -12.12 4.92 1.80
C ASP A 282 -10.73 4.46 1.35
N ASN A 283 -9.81 4.14 2.26
CA ASN A 283 -8.47 3.63 1.90
C ASN A 283 -8.34 2.11 1.95
N ILE A 284 -9.45 1.38 2.08
CA ILE A 284 -9.44 -0.09 2.05
C ILE A 284 -9.98 -0.58 0.72
N SER A 285 -9.14 -1.26 -0.05
CA SER A 285 -9.53 -1.82 -1.34
C SER A 285 -10.47 -3.02 -1.20
N ILE A 286 -11.47 -3.08 -2.08
CA ILE A 286 -12.31 -4.28 -2.24
C ILE A 286 -11.46 -5.47 -2.71
N LEU A 287 -10.37 -5.24 -3.44
CA LEU A 287 -9.51 -6.32 -3.97
C LEU A 287 -8.47 -6.80 -2.95
N GLY A 288 -8.44 -6.23 -1.74
CA GLY A 288 -7.48 -6.59 -0.69
C GLY A 288 -6.03 -6.26 -1.05
N VAL A 289 -5.83 -5.10 -1.68
CA VAL A 289 -4.50 -4.54 -1.99
C VAL A 289 -4.28 -3.24 -1.22
N THR A 290 -3.02 -2.96 -0.89
CA THR A 290 -2.58 -1.71 -0.25
C THR A 290 -2.74 -0.58 -1.25
N ILE A 291 -3.41 0.50 -0.85
CA ILE A 291 -3.69 1.68 -1.70
C ILE A 291 -3.41 2.97 -0.93
N ASP A 292 -3.23 4.08 -1.64
CA ASP A 292 -3.12 5.43 -1.04
C ASP A 292 -2.04 5.59 0.04
N TYR A 293 -0.80 5.45 -0.41
CA TYR A 293 0.42 5.71 0.36
C TYR A 293 0.56 7.19 0.75
N GLY A 294 0.01 7.56 1.90
CA GLY A 294 0.19 8.88 2.52
C GLY A 294 1.31 8.86 3.59
N PRO A 295 0.98 9.09 4.88
CA PRO A 295 1.94 9.04 5.98
C PRO A 295 2.14 7.61 6.48
N TYR A 296 2.51 6.68 5.60
CA TYR A 296 2.89 5.33 6.02
C TYR A 296 4.28 5.33 6.67
N GLY A 297 4.64 4.28 7.39
CA GLY A 297 6.00 4.07 7.87
C GLY A 297 6.30 2.59 8.11
N PHE A 298 7.53 2.18 7.84
CA PHE A 298 8.06 0.91 8.34
C PHE A 298 8.70 1.13 9.72
N LEU A 299 8.49 0.20 10.64
CA LEU A 299 9.11 0.22 11.96
C LEU A 299 10.63 0.27 11.83
N GLU A 300 11.25 1.19 12.58
CA GLU A 300 12.68 1.17 12.85
C GLU A 300 12.91 0.32 14.09
N HIS A 301 13.06 0.95 15.26
CA HIS A 301 12.92 0.23 16.52
C HIS A 301 11.50 -0.31 16.66
N TYR A 302 11.36 -1.50 17.23
CA TYR A 302 10.04 -2.03 17.52
C TYR A 302 9.36 -1.22 18.62
N TYR A 303 8.20 -0.67 18.28
CA TYR A 303 7.31 0.01 19.21
C TYR A 303 5.88 -0.30 18.78
N GLU A 304 5.15 -1.02 19.62
CA GLU A 304 3.82 -1.54 19.26
C GLU A 304 2.80 -0.41 19.00
N HIS A 305 2.98 0.74 19.66
CA HIS A 305 2.12 1.92 19.49
C HIS A 305 2.68 2.90 18.45
N TYR A 306 3.54 2.46 17.52
CA TYR A 306 4.09 3.33 16.48
C TYR A 306 2.99 3.94 15.60
N VAL A 307 3.02 5.27 15.49
CA VAL A 307 2.12 6.07 14.66
C VAL A 307 2.97 6.92 13.70
N PRO A 308 3.00 6.61 12.39
CA PRO A 308 3.74 7.42 11.43
C PRO A 308 3.04 8.73 11.08
N ASN A 309 1.71 8.78 11.23
CA ASN A 309 0.90 9.93 10.87
C ASN A 309 0.86 10.96 11.99
N SER A 310 1.47 12.13 11.77
CA SER A 310 1.50 13.22 12.75
C SER A 310 0.14 13.85 13.03
N SER A 311 -0.92 13.50 12.30
CA SER A 311 -2.29 13.94 12.55
C SER A 311 -3.13 12.92 13.32
N ASP A 312 -2.57 11.75 13.64
CA ASP A 312 -3.25 10.71 14.44
C ASP A 312 -2.80 10.79 15.91
N ASP A 313 -3.16 11.90 16.57
CA ASP A 313 -2.77 12.16 17.96
C ASP A 313 -3.28 11.10 18.95
N MET A 314 -4.37 10.42 18.60
CA MET A 314 -4.99 9.37 19.41
C MET A 314 -4.43 7.98 19.12
N GLY A 315 -3.54 7.84 18.13
CA GLY A 315 -2.99 6.55 17.70
C GLY A 315 -4.04 5.55 17.24
N ARG A 316 -5.12 6.01 16.61
CA ARG A 316 -6.19 5.14 16.09
C ARG A 316 -5.63 4.13 15.09
N TYR A 317 -4.66 4.55 14.28
CA TYR A 317 -4.02 3.76 13.23
C TYR A 317 -2.59 3.34 13.61
N ALA A 318 -2.30 3.25 14.91
CA ALA A 318 -1.05 2.72 15.41
C ALA A 318 -0.79 1.28 14.90
N PHE A 319 0.48 0.89 14.83
CA PHE A 319 0.92 -0.40 14.31
C PHE A 319 0.11 -1.59 14.85
N ASN A 320 -0.02 -1.70 16.17
CA ASN A 320 -0.77 -2.78 16.83
C ASN A 320 -2.29 -2.72 16.64
N LYS A 321 -2.84 -1.57 16.23
CA LYS A 321 -4.28 -1.38 16.01
C LYS A 321 -4.76 -1.76 14.62
N GLN A 322 -3.86 -1.91 13.64
CA GLN A 322 -4.27 -2.13 12.25
C GLN A 322 -5.18 -3.37 12.06
N PRO A 323 -4.94 -4.54 12.69
CA PRO A 323 -5.86 -5.68 12.57
C PRO A 323 -7.26 -5.39 13.11
N GLU A 324 -7.36 -4.75 14.29
CA GLU A 324 -8.62 -4.37 14.92
C GLU A 324 -9.40 -3.37 14.06
N ILE A 325 -8.70 -2.37 13.49
CA ILE A 325 -9.29 -1.39 12.60
C ILE A 325 -9.79 -2.03 11.30
N LEU A 326 -9.07 -3.01 10.74
CA LEU A 326 -9.54 -3.73 9.55
C LEU A 326 -10.81 -4.53 9.83
N LEU A 327 -10.92 -5.19 10.99
CA LEU A 327 -12.16 -5.85 11.41
C LEU A 327 -13.33 -4.85 11.49
N TRP A 328 -13.09 -3.68 12.08
CA TRP A 328 -14.09 -2.61 12.14
C TRP A 328 -14.49 -2.12 10.74
N ASN A 329 -13.53 -1.92 9.83
CA ASN A 329 -13.80 -1.52 8.45
C ASN A 329 -14.63 -2.58 7.70
N LEU A 330 -14.35 -3.87 7.91
CA LEU A 330 -15.10 -4.97 7.30
C LEU A 330 -16.52 -5.11 7.86
N ALA A 331 -16.74 -4.74 9.12
CA ALA A 331 -18.10 -4.62 9.68
C ALA A 331 -18.86 -3.45 9.02
N LYS A 332 -18.20 -2.31 8.78
CA LYS A 332 -18.80 -1.20 8.03
C LYS A 332 -19.13 -1.55 6.58
N PHE A 333 -18.29 -2.37 5.95
CA PHE A 333 -18.60 -2.88 4.63
C PHE A 333 -19.82 -3.82 4.62
N ALA A 334 -19.96 -4.69 5.61
CA ALA A 334 -21.16 -5.52 5.77
C ALA A 334 -22.43 -4.66 5.94
N GLU A 335 -22.38 -3.60 6.75
CA GLU A 335 -23.46 -2.61 6.86
C GLU A 335 -23.77 -1.94 5.51
N ALA A 336 -22.74 -1.59 4.73
CA ALA A 336 -22.88 -0.91 3.45
C ALA A 336 -23.61 -1.73 2.38
N ILE A 337 -23.40 -3.05 2.36
CA ILE A 337 -24.03 -3.96 1.40
C ILE A 337 -25.35 -4.56 1.93
N ASP A 338 -25.69 -4.42 3.21
CA ASP A 338 -26.93 -4.94 3.80
C ASP A 338 -28.21 -4.69 2.96
N PRO A 339 -28.43 -3.50 2.37
CA PRO A 339 -29.64 -3.22 1.59
C PRO A 339 -29.81 -4.06 0.32
N ILE A 340 -28.77 -4.73 -0.17
CA ILE A 340 -28.82 -5.57 -1.38
C ILE A 340 -28.85 -7.07 -1.07
N LEU A 341 -28.83 -7.44 0.21
CA LEU A 341 -28.76 -8.84 0.66
C LEU A 341 -30.14 -9.41 0.99
N SER A 342 -30.29 -10.72 0.77
CA SER A 342 -31.40 -11.48 1.34
C SER A 342 -31.20 -11.71 2.84
N GLU A 343 -32.27 -11.98 3.61
CA GLU A 343 -32.15 -12.29 5.05
C GLU A 343 -31.26 -13.51 5.33
N LYS A 344 -31.24 -14.48 4.41
CA LYS A 344 -30.35 -15.64 4.47
C LYS A 344 -28.88 -15.23 4.34
N ASP A 345 -28.56 -14.34 3.41
CA ASP A 345 -27.18 -13.86 3.19
C ASP A 345 -26.69 -13.02 4.37
N LYS A 346 -27.56 -12.19 4.96
CA LYS A 346 -27.26 -11.43 6.18
C LYS A 346 -26.86 -12.36 7.32
N GLY A 347 -27.61 -13.47 7.51
CA GLY A 347 -27.28 -14.51 8.47
C GLY A 347 -25.88 -15.10 8.25
N LYS A 348 -25.57 -15.51 7.01
CA LYS A 348 -24.25 -16.07 6.66
C LYS A 348 -23.10 -15.07 6.83
N ILE A 349 -23.30 -13.79 6.47
CA ILE A 349 -22.27 -12.75 6.64
C ILE A 349 -22.01 -12.49 8.13
N LYS A 350 -23.04 -12.55 8.97
CA LYS A 350 -22.87 -12.47 10.43
C LYS A 350 -22.06 -13.64 11.00
N GLU A 351 -22.25 -14.85 10.47
CA GLU A 351 -21.43 -16.01 10.83
C GLU A 351 -19.97 -15.82 10.40
N ILE A 352 -19.71 -15.33 9.18
CA ILE A 352 -18.36 -15.01 8.71
C ILE A 352 -17.69 -13.99 9.64
N LEU A 353 -18.36 -12.86 9.92
CA LEU A 353 -17.87 -11.81 10.81
C LEU A 353 -17.41 -12.35 12.18
N ALA A 354 -18.14 -13.30 12.76
CA ALA A 354 -17.82 -13.91 14.05
C ALA A 354 -16.51 -14.74 14.03
N THR A 355 -16.00 -15.11 12.86
CA THR A 355 -14.75 -15.89 12.70
C THR A 355 -13.52 -15.05 12.41
N LEU A 356 -13.71 -13.81 11.92
CA LEU A 356 -12.63 -13.00 11.35
C LEU A 356 -11.55 -12.60 12.36
N GLU A 357 -11.93 -12.38 13.63
CA GLU A 357 -10.96 -12.06 14.70
C GLU A 357 -9.97 -13.21 14.93
N GLY A 358 -10.48 -14.44 15.05
CA GLY A 358 -9.65 -15.63 15.17
C GLY A 358 -8.78 -15.87 13.94
N TYR A 359 -9.35 -15.62 12.75
CA TYR A 359 -8.62 -15.73 11.48
C TYR A 359 -7.41 -14.78 11.44
N VAL A 360 -7.61 -13.49 11.66
CA VAL A 360 -6.52 -12.51 11.55
C VAL A 360 -5.47 -12.71 12.64
N ARG A 361 -5.87 -13.09 13.87
CA ARG A 361 -4.92 -13.42 14.94
C ARG A 361 -3.99 -14.56 14.53
N ASN A 362 -4.55 -15.63 13.96
CA ASN A 362 -3.77 -16.78 13.49
C ASN A 362 -2.88 -16.41 12.30
N LYS A 363 -3.35 -15.57 11.37
CA LYS A 363 -2.53 -15.09 10.24
C LYS A 363 -1.37 -14.22 10.69
N VAL A 364 -1.60 -13.29 11.62
CA VAL A 364 -0.53 -12.47 12.21
C VAL A 364 0.49 -13.35 12.91
N LEU A 365 0.06 -14.28 13.77
CA LEU A 365 0.96 -15.22 14.43
C LEU A 365 1.79 -16.02 13.41
N LYS A 366 1.14 -16.54 12.36
CA LYS A 366 1.81 -17.28 11.28
C LYS A 366 2.94 -16.48 10.64
N THR A 367 2.78 -15.17 10.46
CA THR A 367 3.86 -14.34 9.91
C THR A 367 5.08 -14.36 10.81
N TYR A 368 4.92 -14.18 12.13
CA TYR A 368 6.03 -14.19 13.08
C TYR A 368 6.69 -15.57 13.21
N ILE A 369 5.89 -16.64 13.21
CA ILE A 369 6.40 -18.01 13.22
C ILE A 369 7.25 -18.31 12.00
N THR A 370 6.79 -17.88 10.82
CA THR A 370 7.57 -18.01 9.57
C THR A 370 8.89 -17.21 9.65
N LYS A 371 8.86 -16.01 10.24
CA LYS A 371 10.07 -15.17 10.44
C LYS A 371 11.08 -15.77 11.42
N LEU A 372 10.62 -16.62 12.33
CA LEU A 372 11.46 -17.43 13.22
C LEU A 372 11.93 -18.75 12.55
N GLY A 373 11.65 -18.96 11.26
CA GLY A 373 12.09 -20.16 10.53
C GLY A 373 11.29 -21.43 10.85
N LEU A 374 10.19 -21.28 11.60
CA LEU A 374 9.26 -22.34 11.95
C LEU A 374 8.16 -22.45 10.88
N GLU A 375 7.67 -23.66 10.65
CA GLU A 375 6.67 -23.91 9.61
C GLU A 375 5.26 -24.00 10.17
N GLU A 376 5.04 -24.58 11.35
CA GLU A 376 3.70 -24.79 11.90
C GLU A 376 3.46 -23.92 13.13
N ILE A 377 2.20 -23.57 13.40
CA ILE A 377 1.84 -22.95 14.68
C ILE A 377 1.59 -24.10 15.66
N GLN A 378 2.22 -24.03 16.83
CA GLN A 378 1.99 -24.93 17.96
C GLN A 378 1.59 -24.14 19.22
N ASP A 379 1.07 -24.86 20.22
CA ASP A 379 0.70 -24.26 21.50
C ASP A 379 1.92 -23.60 22.17
N GLY A 380 1.75 -22.34 22.59
CA GLY A 380 2.79 -21.52 23.23
C GLY A 380 3.61 -20.66 22.26
N ASP A 381 3.40 -20.79 20.94
CA ASP A 381 4.07 -19.97 19.92
C ASP A 381 3.67 -18.49 20.01
N ASP A 382 2.46 -18.19 20.46
CA ASP A 382 2.00 -16.83 20.75
C ASP A 382 2.83 -16.17 21.86
N ALA A 383 3.12 -16.92 22.93
CA ALA A 383 3.97 -16.45 24.01
C ALA A 383 5.43 -16.30 23.57
N LEU A 384 5.94 -17.22 22.73
CA LEU A 384 7.29 -17.13 22.17
C LEU A 384 7.49 -15.84 21.35
N VAL A 385 6.52 -15.51 20.50
CA VAL A 385 6.54 -14.27 19.69
C VAL A 385 6.39 -13.04 20.58
N LYS A 386 5.44 -13.06 21.51
CA LYS A 386 5.21 -11.94 22.44
C LYS A 386 6.45 -11.61 23.26
N ASP A 387 7.09 -12.62 23.86
CA ASP A 387 8.32 -12.46 24.66
C ASP A 387 9.43 -11.78 23.83
N LEU A 388 9.62 -12.17 22.55
CA LEU A 388 10.62 -11.54 21.68
C LEU A 388 10.30 -10.07 21.42
N LEU A 389 9.06 -9.77 21.04
CA LEU A 389 8.63 -8.41 20.72
C LEU A 389 8.72 -7.49 21.95
N GLU A 390 8.36 -7.97 23.14
CA GLU A 390 8.53 -7.23 24.40
C GLU A 390 10.00 -6.91 24.68
N MET A 391 10.91 -7.88 24.50
CA MET A 391 12.34 -7.64 24.64
C MET A 391 12.85 -6.62 23.61
N MET A 392 12.38 -6.68 22.36
CA MET A 392 12.73 -5.71 21.33
C MET A 392 12.26 -4.29 21.69
N GLN A 393 11.05 -4.15 22.25
CA GLN A 393 10.51 -2.87 22.71
C GLN A 393 11.36 -2.28 23.84
N ILE A 394 11.64 -3.07 24.89
CA ILE A 394 12.42 -2.63 26.07
C ILE A 394 13.84 -2.21 25.68
N THR A 395 14.45 -2.91 24.73
CA THR A 395 15.83 -2.66 24.30
C THR A 395 15.94 -1.69 23.13
N THR A 396 14.82 -1.19 22.60
CA THR A 396 14.76 -0.36 21.38
C THR A 396 15.47 -1.00 20.18
N SER A 397 15.34 -2.32 20.08
CA SER A 397 15.94 -3.10 18.99
C SER A 397 15.18 -2.89 17.69
N ASP A 398 15.91 -2.94 16.57
CA ASP A 398 15.32 -2.70 15.26
C ASP A 398 14.47 -3.89 14.80
N PHE A 399 13.27 -3.63 14.32
CA PHE A 399 12.31 -4.65 13.94
C PHE A 399 12.86 -5.52 12.80
N THR A 400 13.18 -4.88 11.67
CA THR A 400 13.64 -5.55 10.45
C THR A 400 14.97 -6.27 10.71
N CYS A 401 15.95 -5.56 11.28
CA CYS A 401 17.30 -6.07 11.45
C CYS A 401 17.37 -7.15 12.55
N THR A 402 16.52 -7.15 13.58
CA THR A 402 16.50 -8.26 14.57
C THR A 402 16.15 -9.57 13.89
N PHE A 403 15.06 -9.63 13.12
CA PHE A 403 14.68 -10.84 12.40
C PHE A 403 15.68 -11.22 11.31
N ARG A 404 16.22 -10.24 10.57
CA ARG A 404 17.24 -10.50 9.56
C ARG A 404 18.50 -11.09 10.18
N GLN A 405 19.04 -10.47 11.22
CA GLN A 405 20.27 -10.92 11.87
C GLN A 405 20.08 -12.27 12.60
N LEU A 406 18.88 -12.58 13.09
CA LEU A 406 18.55 -13.93 13.60
C LEU A 406 18.69 -15.02 12.51
N SER A 407 18.54 -14.64 11.23
CA SER A 407 18.73 -15.53 10.07
C SER A 407 20.21 -15.75 9.74
N GLU A 408 21.08 -14.85 10.20
CA GLU A 408 22.51 -14.79 9.84
C GLU A 408 23.42 -15.51 10.82
N VAL A 409 22.88 -15.93 11.97
CA VAL A 409 23.61 -16.62 13.03
C VAL A 409 23.04 -18.00 13.26
N ASP A 410 23.89 -18.90 13.75
CA ASP A 410 23.46 -20.22 14.16
C ASP A 410 22.83 -20.17 15.56
N ILE A 411 21.91 -21.09 15.89
CA ILE A 411 21.21 -21.04 17.19
C ILE A 411 22.15 -21.12 18.40
N ALA A 412 23.24 -21.89 18.26
CA ALA A 412 24.27 -21.99 19.30
C ALA A 412 24.99 -20.65 19.55
N GLN A 413 25.06 -19.78 18.53
CA GLN A 413 25.70 -18.47 18.62
C GLN A 413 24.84 -17.44 19.36
N LEU A 414 23.52 -17.67 19.52
CA LEU A 414 22.63 -16.75 20.25
C LEU A 414 22.93 -16.68 21.76
N GLN A 415 23.70 -17.64 22.27
CA GLN A 415 24.16 -17.68 23.66
C GLN A 415 25.57 -17.08 23.82
N ASP A 416 26.28 -16.80 22.71
CA ASP A 416 27.64 -16.28 22.70
C ASP A 416 27.63 -14.74 22.57
N PRO A 417 27.97 -13.99 23.63
CA PRO A 417 27.97 -12.54 23.59
C PRO A 417 28.88 -11.96 22.50
N GLU A 418 30.04 -12.58 22.23
CA GLU A 418 30.98 -12.08 21.22
C GLU A 418 30.41 -12.19 19.81
N LYS A 419 29.66 -13.27 19.53
CA LYS A 419 28.97 -13.44 18.23
C LYS A 419 27.80 -12.48 18.09
N MET A 420 27.07 -12.23 19.17
CA MET A 420 25.94 -11.30 19.19
C MET A 420 26.39 -9.85 18.94
N GLU A 421 27.52 -9.42 19.50
CA GLU A 421 28.06 -8.06 19.29
C GLU A 421 28.42 -7.75 17.82
N LEU A 422 28.62 -8.77 16.97
CA LEU A 422 28.82 -8.58 15.52
C LEU A 422 27.53 -8.18 14.77
N LYS A 423 26.37 -8.30 15.42
CA LYS A 423 25.05 -8.10 14.84
C LYS A 423 24.32 -7.03 15.64
N TRP A 424 24.40 -5.78 15.19
CA TRP A 424 24.06 -4.61 16.00
C TRP A 424 22.65 -4.62 16.64
N SER A 425 21.66 -5.22 15.99
CA SER A 425 20.29 -5.30 16.52
C SER A 425 20.14 -6.47 17.47
N LEU A 426 20.78 -7.61 17.17
CA LEU A 426 20.89 -8.74 18.10
C LEU A 426 21.66 -8.36 19.36
N ALA A 427 22.75 -7.59 19.26
CA ALA A 427 23.49 -7.05 20.39
C ALA A 427 22.61 -6.18 21.31
N LYS A 428 21.63 -5.46 20.75
CA LYS A 428 20.66 -4.69 21.54
C LYS A 428 19.65 -5.60 22.24
N VAL A 429 18.99 -6.50 21.52
CA VAL A 429 17.95 -7.37 22.13
C VAL A 429 18.56 -8.37 23.11
N GLY A 430 19.80 -8.81 22.89
CA GLY A 430 20.55 -9.70 23.76
C GLY A 430 20.84 -9.14 25.16
N LYS A 431 20.71 -7.81 25.34
CA LYS A 431 20.81 -7.15 26.66
C LYS A 431 19.55 -7.29 27.50
N ALA A 432 18.44 -7.79 26.93
CA ALA A 432 17.23 -8.05 27.68
C ALA A 432 17.46 -9.14 28.73
N LYS A 433 16.94 -8.93 29.94
CA LYS A 433 17.10 -9.85 31.08
C LYS A 433 16.70 -11.29 30.75
N ASP A 434 15.64 -11.47 29.97
CA ASP A 434 15.07 -12.78 29.64
C ASP A 434 15.59 -13.35 28.31
N TRP A 435 16.61 -12.76 27.68
CA TRP A 435 17.14 -13.21 26.38
C TRP A 435 17.53 -14.68 26.37
N LEU A 436 18.40 -15.12 27.28
CA LEU A 436 18.84 -16.52 27.33
C LEU A 436 17.67 -17.48 27.61
N LYS A 437 16.69 -17.05 28.41
CA LYS A 437 15.48 -17.84 28.66
C LYS A 437 14.66 -18.01 27.37
N TRP A 438 14.53 -16.95 26.59
CA TRP A 438 13.86 -16.99 25.29
C TRP A 438 14.62 -17.86 24.28
N VAL A 439 15.95 -17.75 24.21
CA VAL A 439 16.79 -18.60 23.33
C VAL A 439 16.60 -20.09 23.64
N HIS A 440 16.54 -20.49 24.91
CA HIS A 440 16.24 -21.88 25.28
C HIS A 440 14.85 -22.31 24.79
N LYS A 441 13.80 -21.53 25.05
CA LYS A 441 12.44 -21.82 24.56
C LYS A 441 12.39 -21.97 23.03
N TYR A 442 13.06 -21.06 22.31
CA TYR A 442 13.13 -21.08 20.86
C TYR A 442 13.90 -22.31 20.35
N THR A 443 14.99 -22.69 21.02
CA THR A 443 15.77 -23.90 20.71
C THR A 443 14.91 -25.16 20.89
N ASP A 444 14.22 -25.29 22.03
CA ASP A 444 13.31 -26.41 22.29
C ASP A 444 12.19 -26.48 21.25
N ARG A 445 11.66 -25.31 20.84
CA ARG A 445 10.61 -25.23 19.82
C ARG A 445 11.10 -25.67 18.44
N LEU A 446 12.33 -25.32 18.05
CA LEU A 446 12.95 -25.77 16.80
C LEU A 446 13.23 -27.28 16.79
N GLN A 447 13.66 -27.84 17.93
CA GLN A 447 13.90 -29.27 18.06
C GLN A 447 12.65 -30.10 17.81
N LYS A 448 11.46 -29.60 18.19
CA LYS A 448 10.17 -30.26 17.90
C LYS A 448 9.86 -30.38 16.41
N GLU A 449 10.35 -29.45 15.58
CA GLU A 449 10.20 -29.52 14.11
C GLU A 449 11.33 -30.31 13.43
N ASN A 450 12.38 -30.69 14.17
CA ASN A 450 13.55 -31.41 13.65
C ASN A 450 14.17 -30.74 12.41
N VAL A 451 14.20 -29.41 12.40
CA VAL A 451 14.71 -28.62 11.27
C VAL A 451 16.22 -28.45 11.36
N LYS A 452 16.92 -28.69 10.24
CA LYS A 452 18.36 -28.42 10.14
C LYS A 452 18.63 -26.92 10.09
N GLU A 453 19.79 -26.53 10.60
CA GLU A 453 20.23 -25.13 10.70
C GLU A 453 20.17 -24.39 9.35
N ASP A 454 20.77 -24.97 8.30
CA ASP A 454 20.78 -24.39 6.96
C ASP A 454 19.38 -24.21 6.39
N THR A 455 18.50 -25.20 6.62
CA THR A 455 17.10 -25.13 6.19
C THR A 455 16.34 -24.03 6.93
N ARG A 456 16.53 -23.89 8.25
CA ARG A 456 15.93 -22.80 9.04
C ARG A 456 16.38 -21.45 8.49
N ARG A 457 17.69 -21.26 8.31
CA ARG A 457 18.25 -19.99 7.83
C ARG A 457 17.77 -19.64 6.42
N GLN A 458 17.71 -20.60 5.51
CA GLN A 458 17.14 -20.41 4.17
C GLN A 458 15.66 -20.01 4.21
N ARG A 459 14.84 -20.62 5.10
CA ARG A 459 13.44 -20.21 5.31
C ARG A 459 13.37 -18.75 5.77
N MET A 460 14.19 -18.39 6.74
CA MET A 460 14.21 -17.04 7.31
C MET A 460 14.69 -15.99 6.31
N PHE A 461 15.75 -16.26 5.53
CA PHE A 461 16.25 -15.32 4.51
C PHE A 461 15.20 -14.96 3.44
N ARG A 462 14.30 -15.90 3.13
CA ARG A 462 13.22 -15.67 2.15
C ARG A 462 12.09 -14.76 2.65
N VAL A 463 11.97 -14.55 3.97
CA VAL A 463 10.85 -13.81 4.57
C VAL A 463 11.30 -12.62 5.44
N ASN A 464 12.57 -12.58 5.83
CA ASN A 464 13.17 -11.49 6.59
C ASN A 464 14.00 -10.61 5.65
N PRO A 465 13.43 -9.47 5.20
CA PRO A 465 14.12 -8.59 4.27
C PRO A 465 15.37 -7.98 4.93
N LEU A 466 16.35 -7.66 4.10
CA LEU A 466 17.51 -6.86 4.50
C LEU A 466 17.18 -5.36 4.40
N TYR A 467 16.38 -4.97 3.41
CA TYR A 467 15.99 -3.58 3.16
C TYR A 467 14.48 -3.39 3.24
N VAL A 468 14.07 -2.29 3.86
CA VAL A 468 12.69 -1.77 3.84
C VAL A 468 12.76 -0.26 3.54
N PRO A 469 11.71 0.38 2.97
CA PRO A 469 11.73 1.80 2.65
C PRO A 469 11.56 2.65 3.92
N ARG A 470 12.64 2.72 4.71
CA ARG A 470 12.72 3.50 5.95
C ARG A 470 12.50 4.97 5.65
N ASN A 471 11.89 5.69 6.58
CA ASN A 471 11.54 7.09 6.37
C ASN A 471 12.75 7.99 6.12
N TRP A 472 13.88 7.73 6.77
CA TRP A 472 15.11 8.49 6.53
C TRP A 472 15.72 8.23 5.15
N ILE A 473 15.70 6.97 4.68
CA ILE A 473 16.15 6.59 3.33
C ILE A 473 15.32 7.35 2.27
N LEU A 474 13.99 7.35 2.44
CA LEU A 474 13.09 8.10 1.57
C LEU A 474 13.37 9.61 1.64
N GLN A 475 13.60 10.15 2.84
CA GLN A 475 13.86 11.58 3.02
C GLN A 475 15.19 12.02 2.39
N GLU A 476 16.22 11.18 2.38
CA GLU A 476 17.45 11.43 1.64
C GLU A 476 17.21 11.49 0.13
N ALA A 477 16.50 10.51 -0.44
CA ALA A 477 16.18 10.50 -1.85
C ALA A 477 15.30 11.70 -2.27
N ILE A 478 14.37 12.10 -1.41
CA ILE A 478 13.54 13.30 -1.62
C ILE A 478 14.39 14.57 -1.59
N ALA A 479 15.34 14.70 -0.66
CA ALA A 479 16.18 15.90 -0.53
C ALA A 479 17.07 16.11 -1.76
N ASP A 480 17.52 15.03 -2.40
CA ASP A 480 18.28 15.10 -3.64
C ASP A 480 17.36 15.37 -4.85
N ALA A 481 16.18 14.74 -4.89
CA ALA A 481 15.20 14.98 -5.95
C ALA A 481 14.67 16.42 -5.97
N GLU A 482 14.57 17.08 -4.80
CA GLU A 482 14.23 18.52 -4.71
C GLU A 482 15.25 19.40 -5.48
N LYS A 483 16.49 18.90 -5.68
CA LYS A 483 17.57 19.55 -6.45
C LYS A 483 17.71 19.00 -7.87
N ASN A 484 16.72 18.25 -8.37
CA ASN A 484 16.75 17.55 -9.66
C ASN A 484 17.82 16.45 -9.77
N ASP A 485 18.32 15.93 -8.64
CA ASP A 485 19.09 14.67 -8.62
C ASP A 485 18.16 13.49 -8.29
N PHE A 486 17.84 12.71 -9.32
CA PHE A 486 16.93 11.58 -9.19
C PHE A 486 17.65 10.22 -9.05
N HIS A 487 18.98 10.21 -8.93
CA HIS A 487 19.77 8.97 -8.88
C HIS A 487 19.32 8.08 -7.72
N LYS A 488 19.21 8.64 -6.51
CA LYS A 488 18.81 7.88 -5.33
C LYS A 488 17.39 7.31 -5.46
N VAL A 489 16.44 8.05 -6.04
CA VAL A 489 15.07 7.52 -6.25
C VAL A 489 15.11 6.28 -7.15
N ARG A 490 15.90 6.32 -8.23
CA ARG A 490 16.06 5.18 -9.16
C ARG A 490 16.80 4.02 -8.50
N LEU A 491 17.85 4.30 -7.72
CA LEU A 491 18.56 3.31 -6.92
C LEU A 491 17.64 2.60 -5.92
N LEU A 492 16.74 3.33 -5.26
CA LEU A 492 15.77 2.72 -4.35
C LEU A 492 14.84 1.74 -5.08
N LEU A 493 14.35 2.10 -6.27
CA LEU A 493 13.53 1.17 -7.06
C LEU A 493 14.33 -0.09 -7.44
N ASP A 494 15.62 0.02 -7.71
CA ASP A 494 16.46 -1.13 -8.03
C ASP A 494 16.73 -2.01 -6.80
N ILE A 495 17.11 -1.42 -5.66
CA ILE A 495 17.29 -2.11 -4.38
C ILE A 495 16.04 -2.90 -4.00
N PHE A 496 14.87 -2.29 -4.16
CA PHE A 496 13.61 -2.91 -3.74
C PHE A 496 13.09 -3.97 -4.71
N LYS A 497 13.73 -4.24 -5.86
CA LYS A 497 13.39 -5.42 -6.68
C LYS A 497 13.73 -6.74 -5.98
N ASP A 498 14.78 -6.74 -5.15
CA ASP A 498 15.17 -7.88 -4.32
C ASP A 498 15.58 -7.43 -2.90
N PRO A 499 14.60 -7.08 -2.05
CA PRO A 499 14.87 -6.53 -0.73
C PRO A 499 15.46 -7.54 0.27
N TYR A 500 15.58 -8.82 -0.13
CA TYR A 500 16.07 -9.92 0.71
C TYR A 500 17.56 -10.23 0.49
N THR A 501 18.12 -9.77 -0.62
CA THR A 501 19.52 -9.99 -1.00
C THR A 501 20.35 -8.73 -0.76
N MET A 502 21.65 -8.90 -0.52
CA MET A 502 22.57 -7.78 -0.33
C MET A 502 22.76 -7.00 -1.64
N HIS A 503 22.62 -5.69 -1.55
CA HIS A 503 22.90 -4.76 -2.63
C HIS A 503 24.13 -3.91 -2.29
N GLU A 504 25.20 -3.99 -3.10
CA GLU A 504 26.51 -3.43 -2.75
C GLU A 504 26.45 -1.92 -2.47
N GLU A 505 25.71 -1.17 -3.28
CA GLU A 505 25.55 0.27 -3.09
C GLU A 505 24.70 0.62 -1.86
N ALA A 506 23.72 -0.22 -1.52
CA ALA A 506 22.88 -0.01 -0.36
C ALA A 506 23.68 -0.19 0.94
N GLU A 507 24.60 -1.16 0.96
CA GLU A 507 25.52 -1.38 2.07
C GLU A 507 26.52 -0.22 2.22
N LYS A 508 27.05 0.31 1.12
CA LYS A 508 27.92 1.51 1.15
C LYS A 508 27.21 2.73 1.73
N LEU A 509 25.90 2.85 1.50
CA LEU A 509 25.05 3.90 2.05
C LEU A 509 24.54 3.59 3.47
N GLY A 510 24.81 2.40 4.00
CA GLY A 510 24.40 2.01 5.35
C GLY A 510 22.90 1.72 5.49
N TYR A 511 22.20 1.32 4.42
CA TYR A 511 20.74 1.10 4.45
C TYR A 511 20.30 -0.11 5.29
N SER A 512 21.24 -1.01 5.62
CA SER A 512 21.08 -2.12 6.58
C SER A 512 21.60 -1.80 8.00
N SER A 513 22.19 -0.62 8.19
CA SER A 513 22.82 -0.20 9.45
C SER A 513 21.84 0.52 10.38
N GLN A 514 22.32 0.93 11.56
CA GLN A 514 21.52 1.72 12.49
C GLN A 514 21.05 3.02 11.80
N PRO A 515 19.77 3.42 12.01
CA PRO A 515 19.29 4.71 11.52
C PRO A 515 20.17 5.85 12.05
N PRO A 516 20.44 6.88 11.24
CA PRO A 516 21.20 8.03 11.69
C PRO A 516 20.42 8.79 12.78
N THR A 517 21.12 9.44 13.71
CA THR A 517 20.49 10.06 14.90
C THR A 517 19.42 11.09 14.58
N TRP A 518 19.53 11.80 13.46
CA TRP A 518 18.52 12.77 13.01
C TRP A 518 17.22 12.11 12.51
N ALA A 519 17.25 10.82 12.15
CA ALA A 519 16.08 10.10 11.63
C ALA A 519 14.95 9.99 12.66
N TYR A 520 15.28 9.89 13.95
CA TYR A 520 14.32 9.75 15.04
C TYR A 520 13.38 10.97 15.20
N GLY A 521 13.74 12.13 14.62
CA GLY A 521 12.91 13.34 14.64
C GLY A 521 11.95 13.49 13.45
N LEU A 522 11.95 12.55 12.48
CA LEU A 522 11.15 12.67 11.27
C LEU A 522 9.64 12.55 11.56
N LYS A 523 8.88 13.54 11.10
CA LYS A 523 7.41 13.54 11.14
C LYS A 523 6.85 13.46 9.73
N LEU A 524 5.83 12.63 9.53
CA LEU A 524 5.11 12.48 8.27
C LEU A 524 3.67 12.95 8.43
N SER A 525 3.09 13.44 7.34
CA SER A 525 1.71 13.92 7.32
C SER A 525 1.01 13.54 6.03
N CYS A 526 -0.33 13.59 6.05
CA CYS A 526 -1.17 13.41 4.86
C CYS A 526 -1.10 14.57 3.86
N SER A 527 -0.46 15.68 4.21
CA SER A 527 -0.31 16.84 3.35
C SER A 527 0.48 16.42 2.12
N SER A 528 -0.20 16.31 0.98
CA SER A 528 0.30 15.64 -0.23
C SER A 528 0.06 16.45 -1.46
#